data_AF-A0A8W8JB70-F1
#
_entry.id   AF-A0A8W8JB70-F1
#
_cell.length_a   1.000
_cell.length_b   1.000
_cell.length_c   1.000
_cell.angle_alpha   90.00
_cell.angle_beta   90.00
_cell.angle_gamma   90.00
#
_symmetry.space_group_name_H-M   'P 1'
#
loop_
_entity.id
_entity.type
_entity.pdbx_description
1 polymer ?
#
loop_
_entity_poly.entity_id
_entity_poly.type
_entity_poly.pdbx_seq_one_letter_code
_entity_poly.pdbx_strand_id
1 'polypeptide(L)'
;MNPKTSAQDVHRCELCEENMVDMLCFVCPQKLCKSCVGNHLVDDPGKHKLVKYQDRNTTLVLPTCEEHSSERCKNFCEECDKAVCPSCISSDSHERHKFFKISEMFDAKKEIIRNETHELEQTVYPAYKGIVEQAESNVMKLEKGYETLEQNIEKQRKKWHEEVDNIAHKLKSETGDMKKKQLKALNEHLQKLKELLAEVQGTIDSNKDLLNSSNVSKSLSYTSRNQSLKQFPAKLEVSVPCFLSQPMNSDVILEMFGVVTGFSISNQDGGYDPESQIKPAASSGKDIEMDLLNEPQIISIIETEIEYPENVACQKDGKIWIAGSKGKLKMFYGVPLNVSRLSFGVVGSSFALKELESETDECPKDIALTRTGDLIYGKKLQNVVYIARQNKTDELINLHDWGLLSFCTTPRGELLVAMTDDRKYRCRVVRFEGSKERQIIQYDHEGKPLYTSGMLRKYVKENQNGDICVADCNAGAVVVTDRAGNFRFRYTGSTLSQQEAQFRPVGITTDRQAHILVSDSLNVHIVDMNGQFLCFLNLVFNDPLRIATDSEDNLYVVETSGIVKKVRYLTELKGTLTEYIPGHVGRKRILGAQKKK
;
A
#
# COMPACT_ATOMS: atom_id res chain seq x y z
N MET A 1 38.04 -50.68 1.00
CA MET A 1 38.70 -50.67 2.32
C MET A 1 39.52 -49.39 2.42
N ASN A 2 39.20 -48.51 3.37
CA ASN A 2 40.01 -47.34 3.72
C ASN A 2 39.93 -47.18 5.25
N PRO A 3 41.04 -47.20 6.00
CA PRO A 3 41.08 -47.56 7.42
C PRO A 3 41.00 -46.32 8.33
N LYS A 4 39.80 -45.73 8.46
CA LYS A 4 39.54 -44.65 9.43
C LYS A 4 38.33 -44.88 10.34
N THR A 5 37.79 -46.10 10.34
CA THR A 5 36.75 -46.54 11.28
C THR A 5 37.39 -47.38 12.39
N SER A 6 38.05 -46.73 13.34
CA SER A 6 38.26 -47.17 14.74
C SER A 6 39.32 -46.27 15.38
N ALA A 7 38.99 -45.01 15.65
CA ALA A 7 39.75 -44.21 16.60
C ALA A 7 39.16 -44.48 17.99
N GLN A 8 39.62 -45.54 18.66
CA GLN A 8 39.67 -45.44 20.11
C GLN A 8 40.80 -44.44 20.38
N ASP A 9 40.46 -43.23 20.82
CA ASP A 9 41.44 -42.26 21.28
C ASP A 9 42.24 -42.91 22.41
N VAL A 10 43.45 -43.35 22.08
CA VAL A 10 44.37 -43.93 23.04
C VAL A 10 44.90 -42.79 23.89
N HIS A 11 44.38 -42.65 25.11
CA HIS A 11 44.81 -41.58 26.02
C HIS A 11 46.29 -41.76 26.36
N ARG A 12 47.11 -40.73 26.07
CA ARG A 12 48.56 -40.67 26.32
C ARG A 12 48.89 -39.81 27.54
N CYS A 13 50.00 -40.11 28.20
CA CYS A 13 50.47 -39.40 29.38
C CYS A 13 50.76 -37.93 29.06
N GLU A 14 50.18 -37.00 29.79
CA GLU A 14 50.29 -35.56 29.55
C GLU A 14 51.68 -34.99 29.95
N LEU A 15 52.50 -35.75 30.69
CA LEU A 15 53.88 -35.34 31.04
C LEU A 15 54.97 -35.79 30.06
N CYS A 16 54.80 -36.91 29.36
CA CYS A 16 55.80 -37.42 28.41
C CYS A 16 55.28 -37.59 26.99
N GLU A 17 53.95 -37.52 26.80
CA GLU A 17 53.23 -37.69 25.53
C GLU A 17 53.47 -39.01 24.78
N GLU A 18 54.39 -39.85 25.25
CA GLU A 18 54.79 -41.10 24.60
C GLU A 18 54.05 -42.32 25.17
N ASN A 19 54.00 -42.44 26.49
CA ASN A 19 53.46 -43.62 27.17
C ASN A 19 51.93 -43.56 27.36
N MET A 20 51.30 -44.73 27.42
CA MET A 20 49.88 -44.90 27.73
C MET A 20 49.53 -44.33 29.11
N VAL A 21 48.33 -43.78 29.26
CA VAL A 21 47.86 -43.35 30.58
C VAL A 21 47.54 -44.56 31.44
N ASP A 22 48.19 -44.61 32.60
CA ASP A 22 47.93 -45.62 33.64
C ASP A 22 47.17 -45.01 34.82
N MET A 23 47.42 -43.74 35.14
CA MET A 23 46.98 -43.06 36.35
C MET A 23 46.39 -41.68 36.05
N LEU A 24 45.46 -41.22 36.87
CA LEU A 24 44.88 -39.88 36.85
C LEU A 24 45.11 -39.24 38.22
N CYS A 25 45.62 -38.01 38.25
CA CYS A 25 45.62 -37.20 39.46
C CYS A 25 44.31 -36.44 39.57
N PHE A 26 43.53 -36.65 40.64
CA PHE A 26 42.26 -35.95 40.84
C PHE A 26 42.40 -34.50 41.33
N VAL A 27 43.60 -34.10 41.76
CA VAL A 27 43.87 -32.75 42.28
C VAL A 27 44.35 -31.81 41.16
N CYS A 28 45.16 -32.32 40.22
CA CYS A 28 45.63 -31.57 39.06
C CYS A 28 44.91 -31.94 37.74
N PRO A 29 43.84 -32.72 37.80
CA PRO A 29 43.28 -33.53 36.69
C PRO A 29 44.22 -34.16 35.65
N GLN A 30 45.52 -34.32 35.93
CA GLN A 30 46.51 -34.73 34.93
C GLN A 30 46.53 -36.25 34.70
N LYS A 31 46.64 -36.65 33.44
CA LYS A 31 46.73 -38.06 33.00
C LYS A 31 48.18 -38.50 32.88
N LEU A 32 48.58 -39.54 33.61
CA LEU A 32 49.99 -39.91 33.82
C LEU A 32 50.23 -41.40 33.50
N CYS A 33 51.40 -41.73 32.96
CA CYS A 33 51.90 -43.11 32.91
C CYS A 33 52.65 -43.46 34.20
N LYS A 34 52.84 -44.76 34.49
CA LYS A 34 53.53 -45.21 35.71
C LYS A 34 54.91 -44.58 35.93
N SER A 35 55.68 -44.35 34.87
CA SER A 35 57.03 -43.78 34.99
C SER A 35 57.03 -42.29 35.34
N CYS A 36 55.99 -41.55 34.94
CA CYS A 36 55.87 -40.11 35.19
C CYS A 36 55.21 -39.77 36.53
N VAL A 37 54.60 -40.76 37.21
CA VAL A 37 54.02 -40.59 38.54
C VAL A 37 55.04 -40.10 39.57
N GLY A 38 56.25 -40.68 39.56
CA GLY A 38 57.32 -40.27 40.48
C GLY A 38 57.64 -38.78 40.35
N ASN A 39 57.85 -38.31 39.12
CA ASN A 39 58.13 -36.91 38.80
C ASN A 39 56.96 -35.97 39.16
N HIS A 40 55.71 -36.42 38.99
CA HIS A 40 54.52 -35.64 39.36
C HIS A 40 54.36 -35.46 40.88
N LEU A 41 54.89 -36.38 41.69
CA LEU A 41 54.75 -36.38 43.14
C LEU A 41 55.97 -35.79 43.89
N VAL A 42 57.01 -35.34 43.17
CA VAL A 42 58.29 -34.92 43.80
C VAL A 42 58.09 -33.77 44.78
N ASP A 43 57.28 -32.77 44.42
CA ASP A 43 57.19 -31.52 45.18
C ASP A 43 56.28 -31.63 46.41
N ASP A 44 55.19 -32.43 46.34
CA ASP A 44 54.24 -32.57 47.45
C ASP A 44 53.43 -33.89 47.36
N PRO A 45 54.04 -35.04 47.70
CA PRO A 45 53.43 -36.35 47.51
C PRO A 45 52.15 -36.57 48.35
N GLY A 46 51.95 -35.77 49.41
CA GLY A 46 50.79 -35.86 50.29
C GLY A 46 49.54 -35.16 49.76
N LYS A 47 49.68 -34.19 48.84
CA LYS A 47 48.55 -33.41 48.31
C LYS A 47 47.90 -34.01 47.07
N HIS A 48 48.59 -34.88 46.35
CA HIS A 48 48.13 -35.41 45.07
C HIS A 48 47.50 -36.80 45.24
N LYS A 49 46.24 -36.96 44.82
CA LYS A 49 45.55 -38.26 44.85
C LYS A 49 45.56 -38.90 43.47
N LEU A 50 46.36 -39.95 43.32
CA LEU A 50 46.46 -40.74 42.09
C LEU A 50 45.55 -41.95 42.12
N VAL A 51 44.85 -42.17 41.01
CA VAL A 51 43.92 -43.29 40.82
C VAL A 51 44.19 -43.91 39.47
N LYS A 52 44.00 -45.22 39.31
CA LYS A 52 44.14 -45.85 37.99
C LYS A 52 43.18 -45.20 37.01
N TYR A 53 43.64 -44.90 35.81
CA TYR A 53 42.83 -44.23 34.81
C TYR A 53 41.60 -45.04 34.38
N GLN A 54 41.66 -46.36 34.51
CA GLN A 54 40.51 -47.25 34.31
C GLN A 54 39.41 -47.04 35.36
N ASP A 55 39.78 -46.64 36.58
CA ASP A 55 38.89 -46.41 37.73
C ASP A 55 38.46 -44.93 37.85
N ARG A 56 38.73 -44.11 36.81
CA ARG A 56 38.43 -42.66 36.81
C ARG A 56 36.94 -42.34 37.01
N ASN A 57 36.06 -43.25 36.59
CA ASN A 57 34.61 -43.09 36.69
C ASN A 57 34.00 -43.78 37.93
N THR A 58 34.77 -44.62 38.64
CA THR A 58 34.32 -45.37 39.82
C THR A 58 34.85 -44.78 41.12
N THR A 59 35.91 -43.96 41.07
CA THR A 59 36.46 -43.30 42.25
C THR A 59 35.79 -41.95 42.49
N LEU A 60 35.01 -41.86 43.57
CA LEU A 60 34.35 -40.61 43.98
C LEU A 60 35.37 -39.57 44.45
N VAL A 61 35.33 -38.40 43.83
CA VAL A 61 36.05 -37.20 44.28
C VAL A 61 35.13 -36.44 45.23
N LEU A 62 35.45 -36.49 46.51
CA LEU A 62 34.67 -35.80 47.53
C LEU A 62 35.10 -34.33 47.63
N PRO A 63 34.14 -33.39 47.80
CA PRO A 63 34.45 -31.99 47.96
C PRO A 63 35.26 -31.75 49.25
N THR A 64 36.15 -30.76 49.23
CA THR A 64 36.81 -30.23 50.44
C THR A 64 35.81 -29.41 51.23
N CYS A 65 35.88 -29.47 52.56
CA CYS A 65 35.04 -28.62 53.39
C CYS A 65 35.50 -27.16 53.33
N GLU A 66 34.55 -26.25 53.18
CA GLU A 66 34.80 -24.80 53.13
C GLU A 66 35.34 -24.27 54.46
N GLU A 67 34.82 -24.77 55.59
CA GLU A 67 35.23 -24.37 56.95
C GLU A 67 36.46 -25.15 57.45
N HIS A 68 36.63 -26.39 56.98
CA HIS A 68 37.70 -27.29 57.41
C HIS A 68 38.50 -27.76 56.19
N SER A 69 39.41 -26.90 55.72
CA SER A 69 40.14 -27.07 54.46
C SER A 69 40.97 -28.37 54.36
N SER A 70 41.35 -28.97 55.49
CA SER A 70 42.04 -30.26 55.57
C SER A 70 41.11 -31.48 55.51
N GLU A 71 39.79 -31.28 55.59
CA GLU A 71 38.79 -32.35 55.62
C GLU A 71 37.99 -32.47 54.32
N ARG A 72 37.52 -33.69 54.04
CA ARG A 72 36.64 -34.01 52.92
C ARG A 72 35.22 -34.19 53.41
N CYS A 73 34.27 -33.59 52.71
CA CYS A 73 32.86 -33.77 52.99
C CYS A 73 32.45 -35.16 52.53
N LYS A 74 31.97 -35.98 53.46
CA LYS A 74 31.45 -37.33 53.20
C LYS A 74 29.92 -37.37 53.29
N ASN A 75 29.33 -36.35 53.90
CA ASN A 75 27.91 -36.29 54.19
C ASN A 75 27.30 -35.01 53.59
N PHE A 76 26.02 -35.04 53.33
CA PHE A 76 25.24 -33.95 52.80
C PHE A 76 24.18 -33.56 53.83
N CYS A 77 24.11 -32.28 54.18
CA CYS A 77 23.10 -31.74 55.07
C CYS A 77 21.86 -31.36 54.25
N GLU A 78 20.72 -31.97 54.55
CA GLU A 78 19.46 -31.76 53.81
C GLU A 78 18.95 -30.33 53.95
N GLU A 79 18.96 -29.81 55.18
CA GLU A 79 18.40 -28.51 55.52
C GLU A 79 19.24 -27.33 55.02
N CYS A 80 20.54 -27.55 54.82
CA CYS A 80 21.46 -26.54 54.30
C CYS A 80 21.83 -26.74 52.84
N ASP A 81 21.32 -27.78 52.18
CA ASP A 81 21.61 -28.16 50.80
C ASP A 81 23.12 -28.15 50.45
N LYS A 82 23.96 -28.62 51.39
CA LYS A 82 25.43 -28.53 51.25
C LYS A 82 26.17 -29.76 51.76
N ALA A 83 27.33 -30.01 51.18
CA ALA A 83 28.26 -31.06 51.59
C ALA A 83 29.03 -30.67 52.86
N VAL A 84 29.04 -31.54 53.87
CA VAL A 84 29.66 -31.31 55.20
C VAL A 84 30.66 -32.41 55.58
N CYS A 85 31.71 -32.01 56.30
CA CYS A 85 32.74 -32.91 56.87
C CYS A 85 32.37 -33.40 58.28
N PRO A 86 33.07 -34.40 58.84
CA PRO A 86 32.85 -34.87 60.21
C PRO A 86 32.94 -33.78 61.28
N SER A 87 33.87 -32.82 61.12
CA SER A 87 34.01 -31.70 62.04
C SER A 87 32.82 -30.73 61.99
N CYS A 88 32.23 -30.50 60.81
CA CYS A 88 30.99 -29.72 60.69
C CYS A 88 29.80 -30.42 61.37
N ILE A 89 29.67 -31.74 61.24
CA ILE A 89 28.58 -32.51 61.87
C ILE A 89 28.67 -32.43 63.40
N SER A 90 29.90 -32.41 63.94
CA SER A 90 30.15 -32.36 65.38
C SER A 90 30.12 -30.93 65.95
N SER A 91 29.88 -29.93 65.11
CA SER A 91 29.80 -28.53 65.52
C SER A 91 28.37 -28.14 65.91
N ASP A 92 28.24 -27.18 66.82
CA ASP A 92 26.94 -26.62 67.25
C ASP A 92 26.13 -26.04 66.08
N SER A 93 26.80 -25.70 64.96
CA SER A 93 26.14 -25.15 63.76
C SER A 93 25.21 -26.12 63.03
N HIS A 94 25.28 -27.40 63.38
CA HIS A 94 24.63 -28.50 62.66
C HIS A 94 23.99 -29.55 63.60
N GLU A 95 23.86 -29.23 64.90
CA GLU A 95 23.48 -30.15 65.98
C GLU A 95 22.11 -30.84 65.82
N ARG A 96 21.24 -30.34 64.93
CA ARG A 96 19.87 -30.87 64.70
C ARG A 96 19.54 -31.20 63.25
N HIS A 97 20.53 -31.16 62.36
CA HIS A 97 20.30 -31.37 60.94
C HIS A 97 20.41 -32.85 60.56
N LYS A 98 19.74 -33.23 59.48
CA LYS A 98 19.77 -34.58 58.94
C LYS A 98 20.86 -34.69 57.88
N PHE A 99 21.63 -35.77 57.98
CA PHE A 99 22.76 -36.03 57.09
C PHE A 99 22.55 -37.30 56.28
N PHE A 100 22.85 -37.22 54.99
CA PHE A 100 22.91 -38.36 54.08
C PHE A 100 24.33 -38.59 53.60
N LYS A 101 24.68 -39.81 53.19
CA LYS A 101 25.98 -40.04 52.56
C LYS A 101 25.99 -39.44 51.16
N ILE A 102 27.03 -38.68 50.84
CA ILE A 102 27.18 -38.07 49.51
C ILE A 102 27.24 -39.14 48.41
N SER A 103 27.81 -40.31 48.69
CA SER A 103 27.86 -41.41 47.70
C SER A 103 26.47 -41.88 47.29
N GLU A 104 25.57 -42.05 48.27
CA GLU A 104 24.19 -42.51 48.02
C GLU A 104 23.40 -41.44 47.26
N MET A 105 23.59 -40.15 47.59
CA MET A 105 22.98 -39.04 46.84
C MET A 105 23.55 -38.88 45.43
N PHE A 106 24.86 -39.07 45.26
CA PHE A 106 25.53 -39.02 43.97
C PHE A 106 25.02 -40.11 43.04
N ASP A 107 24.89 -41.34 43.54
CA ASP A 107 24.36 -42.46 42.77
C ASP A 107 22.90 -42.21 42.38
N ALA A 108 22.06 -41.75 43.32
CA ALA A 108 20.67 -41.41 43.04
C ALA A 108 20.55 -40.30 41.98
N LYS A 109 21.35 -39.23 42.06
CA LYS A 109 21.36 -38.17 41.05
C LYS A 109 21.89 -38.66 39.70
N LYS A 110 22.90 -39.56 39.69
CA LYS A 110 23.40 -40.18 38.45
C LYS A 110 22.35 -41.03 37.76
N GLU A 111 21.52 -41.76 38.51
CA GLU A 111 20.40 -42.51 37.94
C GLU A 111 19.35 -41.59 37.32
N ILE A 112 19.00 -40.47 37.98
CA ILE A 112 18.09 -39.46 37.40
C ILE A 112 18.65 -38.93 36.07
N ILE A 113 19.92 -38.49 36.07
CA ILE A 113 20.58 -37.98 34.86
C ILE A 113 20.59 -39.04 33.75
N ARG A 114 20.85 -40.32 34.06
CA ARG A 114 20.81 -41.41 33.08
C ARG A 114 19.42 -41.56 32.47
N ASN A 115 18.38 -41.58 33.30
CA ASN A 115 17.00 -41.74 32.83
C ASN A 115 16.54 -40.55 31.99
N GLU A 116 16.81 -39.32 32.44
CA GLU A 116 16.50 -38.10 31.69
C GLU A 116 17.27 -38.04 30.37
N THR A 117 18.57 -38.38 30.37
CA THR A 117 19.37 -38.43 29.14
C THR A 117 18.81 -39.46 28.17
N HIS A 118 18.38 -40.63 28.67
CA HIS A 118 17.77 -41.66 27.84
C HIS A 118 16.46 -41.19 27.21
N GLU A 119 15.58 -40.52 27.98
CA GLU A 119 14.35 -39.94 27.44
C GLU A 119 14.63 -38.86 26.40
N LEU A 120 15.63 -38.00 26.64
CA LEU A 120 16.05 -36.98 25.69
C LEU A 120 16.54 -37.59 24.38
N GLU A 121 17.35 -38.64 24.44
CA GLU A 121 17.92 -39.31 23.26
C GLU A 121 16.88 -40.13 22.48
N GLN A 122 15.99 -40.85 23.18
CA GLN A 122 15.06 -41.80 22.54
C GLN A 122 13.76 -41.15 22.09
N THR A 123 13.28 -40.13 22.79
CA THR A 123 11.94 -39.56 22.56
C THR A 123 12.03 -38.12 22.07
N VAL A 124 12.73 -37.27 22.80
CA VAL A 124 12.70 -35.82 22.56
C VAL A 124 13.51 -35.45 21.31
N TYR A 125 14.73 -35.97 21.17
CA TYR A 125 15.61 -35.66 20.05
C TYR A 125 15.03 -36.11 18.69
N PRO A 126 14.51 -37.35 18.52
CA PRO A 126 13.89 -37.76 17.27
C PRO A 126 12.65 -36.95 16.92
N ALA A 127 11.83 -36.57 17.91
CA ALA A 127 10.66 -35.72 17.68
C ALA A 127 11.06 -34.34 17.13
N TYR A 128 12.04 -33.68 17.76
CA TYR A 128 12.56 -32.40 17.25
C TYR A 128 13.19 -32.54 15.87
N LYS A 129 13.93 -33.62 15.61
CA LYS A 129 14.51 -33.87 14.29
C LYS A 129 13.44 -33.99 13.21
N GLY A 130 12.35 -34.72 13.49
CA GLY A 130 11.22 -34.83 12.56
C GLY A 130 10.53 -33.48 12.29
N ILE A 131 10.40 -32.63 13.32
CA ILE A 131 9.85 -31.28 13.16
C ILE A 131 10.74 -30.43 12.24
N VAL A 132 12.07 -30.51 12.40
CA VAL A 132 13.02 -29.78 11.54
C VAL A 132 12.93 -30.26 10.09
N GLU A 133 12.95 -31.57 9.84
CA GLU A 133 12.83 -32.15 8.50
C GLU A 133 11.52 -31.72 7.80
N GLN A 134 10.41 -31.67 8.57
CA GLN A 134 9.13 -31.18 8.06
C GLN A 134 9.17 -29.68 7.73
N ALA A 135 9.81 -28.86 8.57
CA ALA A 135 9.97 -27.43 8.33
C ALA A 135 10.82 -27.16 7.07
N GLU A 136 11.94 -27.87 6.90
CA GLU A 136 12.78 -27.81 5.70
C GLU A 136 11.99 -28.20 4.45
N SER A 137 11.19 -29.27 4.52
CA SER A 137 10.31 -29.67 3.41
C SER A 137 9.29 -28.60 3.05
N ASN A 138 8.72 -27.91 4.05
CA ASN A 138 7.76 -26.83 3.84
C ASN A 138 8.43 -25.61 3.17
N VAL A 139 9.66 -25.26 3.56
CA VAL A 139 10.44 -24.19 2.91
C VAL A 139 10.65 -24.51 1.43
N MET A 140 11.14 -25.71 1.10
CA MET A 140 11.35 -26.11 -0.29
C MET A 140 10.06 -26.09 -1.12
N LYS A 141 8.92 -26.51 -0.53
CA LYS A 141 7.62 -26.44 -1.21
C LYS A 141 7.18 -25.00 -1.47
N LEU A 142 7.44 -24.10 -0.52
CA LEU A 142 7.10 -22.69 -0.64
C LEU A 142 7.91 -22.02 -1.76
N GLU A 143 9.23 -22.23 -1.78
CA GLU A 143 10.12 -21.71 -2.83
C GLU A 143 9.66 -22.16 -4.22
N LYS A 144 9.41 -23.47 -4.38
CA LYS A 144 8.88 -24.03 -5.63
C LYS A 144 7.51 -23.45 -6.02
N GLY A 145 6.67 -23.17 -5.03
CA GLY A 145 5.37 -22.51 -5.23
C GLY A 145 5.53 -21.11 -5.83
N TYR A 146 6.46 -20.31 -5.31
CA TYR A 146 6.77 -18.97 -5.84
C TYR A 146 7.39 -19.02 -7.22
N GLU A 147 8.33 -19.93 -7.49
CA GLU A 147 8.88 -20.12 -8.85
C GLU A 147 7.78 -20.43 -9.87
N THR A 148 6.81 -21.28 -9.50
CA THR A 148 5.68 -21.62 -10.36
C THR A 148 4.76 -20.41 -10.59
N LEU A 149 4.54 -19.59 -9.57
CA LEU A 149 3.76 -18.35 -9.67
C LEU A 149 4.41 -17.36 -10.64
N GLU A 150 5.71 -17.13 -10.54
CA GLU A 150 6.46 -16.27 -11.46
C GLU A 150 6.38 -16.76 -12.91
N GLN A 151 6.53 -18.08 -13.13
CA GLN A 151 6.39 -18.67 -14.46
C GLN A 151 4.99 -18.47 -15.06
N ASN A 152 3.94 -18.51 -14.24
CA ASN A 152 2.57 -18.24 -14.68
C ASN A 152 2.37 -16.78 -15.10
N ILE A 153 2.93 -15.83 -14.33
CA ILE A 153 2.92 -14.40 -14.66
C ILE A 153 3.61 -14.17 -16.01
N GLU A 154 4.79 -14.77 -16.20
CA GLU A 154 5.55 -14.63 -17.44
C GLU A 154 4.83 -15.26 -18.65
N LYS A 155 4.16 -16.39 -18.45
CA LYS A 155 3.33 -17.03 -19.49
C LYS A 155 2.17 -16.13 -19.92
N GLN A 156 1.49 -15.50 -18.96
CA GLN A 156 0.40 -14.57 -19.24
C GLN A 156 0.90 -13.32 -19.98
N ARG A 157 2.09 -12.81 -19.60
CA ARG A 157 2.77 -11.71 -20.29
C ARG A 157 2.93 -11.96 -21.78
N LYS A 158 3.45 -13.13 -22.14
CA LYS A 158 3.68 -13.52 -23.54
C LYS A 158 2.38 -13.58 -24.33
N LYS A 159 1.32 -14.16 -23.74
CA LYS A 159 0.00 -14.25 -24.38
C LYS A 159 -0.60 -12.87 -24.67
N TRP A 160 -0.45 -11.93 -23.74
CA TRP A 160 -0.92 -10.55 -23.91
C TRP A 160 -0.17 -9.81 -25.02
N HIS A 161 1.15 -9.96 -25.08
CA HIS A 161 1.96 -9.37 -26.14
C HIS A 161 1.49 -9.86 -27.53
N GLU A 162 1.29 -11.17 -27.69
CA GLU A 162 0.80 -11.76 -28.95
C GLU A 162 -0.57 -11.18 -29.36
N GLU A 163 -1.50 -11.02 -28.42
CA GLU A 163 -2.83 -10.50 -28.72
C GLU A 163 -2.82 -9.02 -29.11
N VAL A 164 -2.01 -8.21 -28.44
CA VAL A 164 -1.82 -6.78 -28.78
C VAL A 164 -1.24 -6.64 -30.18
N ASP A 165 -0.24 -7.44 -30.52
CA ASP A 165 0.36 -7.45 -31.86
C ASP A 165 -0.67 -7.83 -32.94
N ASN A 166 -1.51 -8.85 -32.67
CA ASN A 166 -2.58 -9.26 -33.58
C ASN A 166 -3.59 -8.14 -33.85
N ILE A 167 -4.02 -7.42 -32.80
CA ILE A 167 -4.94 -6.27 -32.92
C ILE A 167 -4.30 -5.15 -33.76
N ALA A 168 -3.04 -4.82 -33.47
CA ALA A 168 -2.32 -3.78 -34.20
C ALA A 168 -2.16 -4.13 -35.69
N HIS A 169 -1.87 -5.40 -35.99
CA HIS A 169 -1.79 -5.89 -37.37
C HIS A 169 -3.13 -5.79 -38.10
N LYS A 170 -4.24 -6.14 -37.45
CA LYS A 170 -5.58 -6.05 -38.03
C LYS A 170 -5.95 -4.61 -38.41
N LEU A 171 -5.77 -3.65 -37.48
CA LEU A 171 -6.07 -2.23 -37.73
C LEU A 171 -5.22 -1.64 -38.87
N LYS A 172 -3.94 -2.02 -38.94
CA LYS A 172 -3.05 -1.63 -40.05
C LYS A 172 -3.55 -2.19 -41.38
N SER A 173 -4.00 -3.45 -41.42
CA SER A 173 -4.54 -4.08 -42.62
C SER A 173 -5.80 -3.36 -43.13
N GLU A 174 -6.76 -3.12 -42.23
CA GLU A 174 -8.00 -2.41 -42.55
C GLU A 174 -7.73 -0.99 -43.08
N THR A 175 -6.78 -0.29 -42.47
CA THR A 175 -6.32 1.03 -42.93
C THR A 175 -5.71 0.96 -44.33
N GLY A 176 -4.92 -0.08 -44.62
CA GLY A 176 -4.37 -0.35 -45.95
C GLY A 176 -5.45 -0.53 -47.01
N ASP A 177 -6.54 -1.23 -46.68
CA ASP A 177 -7.65 -1.46 -47.61
C ASP A 177 -8.51 -0.20 -47.82
N MET A 178 -8.74 0.59 -46.78
CA MET A 178 -9.38 1.91 -46.90
C MET A 178 -8.59 2.83 -47.84
N LYS A 179 -7.26 2.89 -47.67
CA LYS A 179 -6.37 3.67 -48.54
C LYS A 179 -6.48 3.23 -50.00
N LYS A 180 -6.46 1.92 -50.28
CA LYS A 180 -6.61 1.39 -51.66
C LYS A 180 -7.93 1.83 -52.30
N LYS A 181 -9.05 1.75 -51.57
CA LYS A 181 -10.37 2.17 -52.06
C LYS A 181 -10.44 3.67 -52.36
N GLN A 182 -9.93 4.51 -51.44
CA GLN A 182 -9.90 5.97 -51.63
C GLN A 182 -9.04 6.37 -52.83
N LEU A 183 -7.84 5.79 -52.96
CA LEU A 183 -6.96 6.06 -54.09
C LEU A 183 -7.58 5.62 -55.42
N LYS A 184 -8.28 4.48 -55.45
CA LYS A 184 -8.98 4.01 -56.64
C LYS A 184 -10.05 5.02 -57.10
N ALA A 185 -10.93 5.43 -56.19
CA ALA A 185 -12.00 6.39 -56.50
C ALA A 185 -11.45 7.75 -56.95
N LEU A 186 -10.39 8.24 -56.31
CA LEU A 186 -9.76 9.51 -56.68
C LEU A 186 -9.09 9.45 -58.06
N ASN A 187 -8.41 8.34 -58.37
CA ASN A 187 -7.80 8.13 -59.68
C ASN A 187 -8.84 8.00 -60.80
N GLU A 188 -9.97 7.32 -60.56
CA GLU A 188 -11.08 7.24 -61.52
C GLU A 188 -11.70 8.62 -61.79
N HIS A 189 -11.90 9.44 -60.76
CA HIS A 189 -12.39 10.81 -60.92
C HIS A 189 -11.39 11.69 -61.68
N LEU A 190 -10.10 11.59 -61.34
CA LEU A 190 -9.03 12.31 -62.04
C LEU A 190 -8.97 11.93 -63.53
N GLN A 191 -9.12 10.65 -63.85
CA GLN A 191 -9.13 10.17 -65.23
C GLN A 191 -10.30 10.78 -66.01
N LYS A 192 -11.50 10.78 -65.43
CA LYS A 192 -12.69 11.37 -66.05
C LYS A 192 -12.56 12.89 -66.27
N LEU A 193 -11.94 13.60 -65.33
CA LEU A 193 -11.62 15.03 -65.49
C LEU A 193 -10.65 15.28 -66.65
N LYS A 194 -9.62 14.43 -66.80
CA LYS A 194 -8.67 14.54 -67.93
C LYS A 194 -9.35 14.32 -69.28
N GLU A 195 -10.28 13.36 -69.36
CA GLU A 195 -11.05 13.09 -70.58
C GLU A 195 -11.94 14.29 -70.97
N LEU A 196 -12.68 14.86 -70.01
CA LEU A 196 -13.49 16.06 -70.24
C LEU A 196 -12.63 17.26 -70.64
N LEU A 197 -11.46 17.42 -70.03
CA LEU A 197 -10.53 18.50 -70.40
C LEU A 197 -10.05 18.36 -71.85
N ALA A 198 -9.73 17.13 -72.28
CA ALA A 198 -9.34 16.85 -73.66
C ALA A 198 -10.49 17.11 -74.65
N GLU A 199 -11.73 16.77 -74.29
CA GLU A 199 -12.91 17.04 -75.12
C GLU A 199 -13.18 18.54 -75.28
N VAL A 200 -13.07 19.31 -74.20
CA VAL A 200 -13.19 20.78 -74.24
C VAL A 200 -12.10 21.38 -75.14
N GLN A 201 -10.85 20.93 -74.99
CA GLN A 201 -9.74 21.40 -75.80
C GLN A 201 -9.96 21.10 -77.29
N GLY A 202 -10.35 19.87 -77.63
CA GLY A 202 -10.63 19.48 -79.02
C GLY A 202 -11.81 20.25 -79.64
N THR A 203 -12.82 20.61 -78.84
CA THR A 203 -13.94 21.46 -79.28
C THR A 203 -13.48 22.89 -79.56
N ILE A 204 -12.61 23.44 -78.71
CA ILE A 204 -12.02 24.77 -78.92
C ILE A 204 -11.23 24.81 -80.22
N ASP A 205 -10.38 23.80 -80.46
CA ASP A 205 -9.53 23.74 -81.65
C ASP A 205 -10.38 23.58 -82.92
N SER A 206 -11.38 22.69 -82.90
CA SER A 206 -12.34 22.54 -84.01
C SER A 206 -13.09 23.85 -84.32
N ASN A 207 -13.49 24.59 -83.29
CA ASN A 207 -14.17 25.87 -83.46
C ASN A 207 -13.24 26.94 -84.04
N LYS A 208 -11.97 26.99 -83.63
CA LYS A 208 -10.97 27.89 -84.23
C LYS A 208 -10.72 27.57 -85.69
N ASP A 209 -10.63 26.30 -86.06
CA ASP A 209 -10.46 25.87 -87.45
C ASP A 209 -11.67 26.25 -88.31
N LEU A 210 -12.88 26.10 -87.78
CA LEU A 210 -14.12 26.56 -88.41
C LEU A 210 -14.15 28.08 -88.61
N LEU A 211 -13.74 28.85 -87.60
CA LEU A 211 -13.65 30.31 -87.68
C LEU A 211 -12.64 30.79 -88.73
N ASN A 212 -11.54 30.07 -88.91
CA ASN A 212 -10.51 30.36 -89.90
C ASN A 212 -10.85 29.83 -91.31
N SER A 213 -11.90 29.02 -91.45
CA SER A 213 -12.30 28.40 -92.72
C SER A 213 -13.24 29.32 -93.52
N SER A 214 -12.94 29.51 -94.80
CA SER A 214 -13.79 30.26 -95.76
C SER A 214 -14.97 29.44 -96.31
N ASN A 215 -15.15 28.17 -95.89
CA ASN A 215 -16.23 27.31 -96.36
C ASN A 215 -17.55 27.55 -95.60
N VAL A 216 -18.45 28.31 -96.23
CA VAL A 216 -19.76 28.71 -95.68
C VAL A 216 -20.63 27.53 -95.25
N SER A 217 -20.58 26.39 -95.97
CA SER A 217 -21.41 25.22 -95.64
C SER A 217 -21.04 24.57 -94.31
N LYS A 218 -19.74 24.63 -93.92
CA LYS A 218 -19.26 24.12 -92.63
C LYS A 218 -19.71 25.01 -91.47
N SER A 219 -19.78 26.32 -91.68
CA SER A 219 -20.26 27.26 -90.65
C SER A 219 -21.78 27.20 -90.47
N LEU A 220 -22.54 27.00 -91.55
CA LEU A 220 -24.01 26.88 -91.49
C LEU A 220 -24.49 25.58 -90.83
N SER A 221 -23.67 24.52 -90.87
CA SER A 221 -23.97 23.24 -90.22
C SER A 221 -23.46 23.15 -88.77
N TYR A 222 -22.84 24.22 -88.25
CA TYR A 222 -22.33 24.25 -86.88
C TYR A 222 -23.48 24.16 -85.85
N THR A 223 -23.32 23.25 -84.90
CA THR A 223 -24.20 23.12 -83.73
C THR A 223 -23.38 23.26 -82.47
N SER A 224 -23.81 24.14 -81.54
CA SER A 224 -23.06 24.39 -80.31
C SER A 224 -23.13 23.21 -79.34
N ARG A 225 -21.97 22.85 -78.77
CA ARG A 225 -21.84 21.89 -77.65
C ARG A 225 -21.57 22.55 -76.30
N ASN A 226 -21.67 23.89 -76.22
CA ASN A 226 -21.31 24.61 -75.01
C ASN A 226 -22.23 24.28 -73.83
N GLN A 227 -23.50 23.97 -74.08
CA GLN A 227 -24.45 23.65 -73.01
C GLN A 227 -24.15 22.29 -72.36
N SER A 228 -23.68 21.30 -73.12
CA SER A 228 -23.25 20.01 -72.56
C SER A 228 -21.91 20.12 -71.83
N LEU A 229 -20.95 20.88 -72.37
CA LEU A 229 -19.62 21.02 -71.77
C LEU A 229 -19.60 21.95 -70.54
N LYS A 230 -20.61 22.82 -70.37
CA LYS A 230 -20.79 23.65 -69.16
C LYS A 230 -21.34 22.88 -67.96
N GLN A 231 -21.64 21.59 -68.10
CA GLN A 231 -22.03 20.73 -66.98
C GLN A 231 -20.77 20.17 -66.30
N PHE A 232 -20.23 20.92 -65.35
CA PHE A 232 -19.04 20.50 -64.62
C PHE A 232 -19.36 19.33 -63.68
N PRO A 233 -18.49 18.31 -63.61
CA PRO A 233 -18.65 17.23 -62.64
C PRO A 233 -18.50 17.77 -61.21
N ALA A 234 -19.22 17.15 -60.28
CA ALA A 234 -19.15 17.51 -58.87
C ALA A 234 -17.72 17.37 -58.32
N LYS A 235 -17.34 18.32 -57.44
CA LYS A 235 -16.07 18.29 -56.73
C LYS A 235 -16.07 17.10 -55.76
N LEU A 236 -15.05 16.24 -55.88
CA LEU A 236 -14.86 15.12 -54.98
C LEU A 236 -13.98 15.57 -53.81
N GLU A 237 -14.51 15.52 -52.59
CA GLU A 237 -13.77 15.77 -51.36
C GLU A 237 -13.46 14.44 -50.68
N VAL A 238 -12.19 14.22 -50.32
CA VAL A 238 -11.72 12.99 -49.67
C VAL A 238 -11.00 13.36 -48.38
N SER A 239 -11.36 12.71 -47.29
CA SER A 239 -10.72 12.85 -45.98
C SER A 239 -9.93 11.59 -45.61
N VAL A 240 -8.89 11.74 -44.78
CA VAL A 240 -8.10 10.61 -44.28
C VAL A 240 -8.59 10.25 -42.87
N PRO A 241 -8.78 8.96 -42.55
CA PRO A 241 -9.13 8.53 -41.19
C PRO A 241 -8.03 8.91 -40.19
N CYS A 242 -8.42 9.26 -38.96
CA CYS A 242 -7.51 9.54 -37.86
C CYS A 242 -7.50 8.36 -36.87
N PHE A 243 -6.32 7.92 -36.42
CA PHE A 243 -6.20 6.94 -35.35
C PHE A 243 -6.23 7.66 -34.00
N LEU A 244 -7.25 7.36 -33.19
CA LEU A 244 -7.40 7.90 -31.84
C LEU A 244 -6.95 6.86 -30.83
N SER A 245 -5.73 7.01 -30.31
CA SER A 245 -5.24 6.17 -29.22
C SER A 245 -5.95 6.52 -27.92
N GLN A 246 -6.40 5.52 -27.17
CA GLN A 246 -6.86 5.74 -25.80
C GLN A 246 -5.67 5.83 -24.83
N PRO A 247 -5.75 6.65 -23.78
CA PRO A 247 -4.73 6.65 -22.73
C PRO A 247 -4.66 5.29 -22.04
N MET A 248 -3.45 4.80 -21.77
CA MET A 248 -3.25 3.54 -21.04
C MET A 248 -3.76 3.68 -19.61
N ASN A 249 -4.80 2.92 -19.26
CA ASN A 249 -5.28 2.78 -17.89
C ASN A 249 -4.63 1.51 -17.28
N SER A 250 -3.63 1.72 -16.42
CA SER A 250 -2.87 0.64 -15.77
C SER A 250 -3.75 -0.28 -14.92
N ASP A 251 -4.82 0.24 -14.31
CA ASP A 251 -5.69 -0.53 -13.42
C ASP A 251 -6.57 -1.52 -14.19
N VAL A 252 -7.10 -1.10 -15.35
CA VAL A 252 -7.87 -1.98 -16.26
C VAL A 252 -6.96 -3.06 -16.85
N ILE A 253 -5.72 -2.69 -17.18
CA ILE A 253 -4.72 -3.67 -17.65
C ILE A 253 -4.41 -4.66 -16.54
N LEU A 254 -4.25 -4.22 -15.28
CA LEU A 254 -4.02 -5.11 -14.15
C LEU A 254 -5.18 -6.10 -13.92
N GLU A 255 -6.43 -5.62 -13.96
CA GLU A 255 -7.62 -6.48 -13.79
C GLU A 255 -7.72 -7.56 -14.88
N MET A 256 -7.43 -7.18 -16.12
CA MET A 256 -7.50 -8.12 -17.25
C MET A 256 -6.25 -9.03 -17.33
N PHE A 257 -5.10 -8.57 -16.83
CA PHE A 257 -3.85 -9.32 -16.84
C PHE A 257 -3.84 -10.40 -15.75
N GLY A 258 -4.23 -10.04 -14.53
CA GLY A 258 -4.29 -10.93 -13.37
C GLY A 258 -3.69 -10.31 -12.11
N VAL A 259 -4.13 -10.77 -10.94
CA VAL A 259 -3.69 -10.26 -9.63
C VAL A 259 -3.03 -11.39 -8.83
N VAL A 260 -1.93 -11.08 -8.15
CA VAL A 260 -1.32 -11.98 -7.17
C VAL A 260 -2.11 -11.86 -5.86
N THR A 261 -2.72 -12.96 -5.44
CA THR A 261 -3.41 -13.03 -4.14
C THR A 261 -2.38 -12.99 -3.00
N GLY A 262 -2.72 -12.32 -1.91
CA GLY A 262 -1.87 -12.28 -0.71
C GLY A 262 -1.64 -13.67 -0.10
N PHE A 263 -0.66 -13.77 0.80
CA PHE A 263 -0.37 -14.97 1.56
C PHE A 263 -0.86 -14.82 3.00
N SER A 264 -1.17 -15.94 3.66
CA SER A 264 -1.50 -15.99 5.07
C SER A 264 -0.50 -16.90 5.79
N ILE A 265 0.06 -16.42 6.89
CA ILE A 265 0.81 -17.25 7.83
C ILE A 265 -0.13 -17.51 9.01
N SER A 266 -0.46 -18.77 9.24
CA SER A 266 -1.28 -19.20 10.38
C SER A 266 -0.51 -20.23 11.18
N ASN A 267 -0.40 -20.02 12.48
CA ASN A 267 0.10 -21.03 13.38
C ASN A 267 -0.98 -22.06 13.68
N GLN A 268 -0.60 -23.32 13.81
CA GLN A 268 -1.43 -24.30 14.51
C GLN A 268 -1.24 -24.10 16.02
N ASP A 269 -2.28 -24.36 16.81
CA ASP A 269 -2.32 -24.09 18.25
C ASP A 269 -1.08 -24.60 18.97
N GLY A 270 -0.37 -23.68 19.66
CA GLY A 270 0.87 -23.97 20.42
C GLY A 270 2.19 -23.70 19.70
N GLY A 271 2.18 -23.15 18.48
CA GLY A 271 3.39 -22.77 17.72
C GLY A 271 4.03 -21.43 18.13
N TYR A 272 5.28 -21.24 17.70
CA TYR A 272 6.06 -20.00 17.88
C TYR A 272 5.34 -18.80 17.23
N ASP A 273 5.01 -17.80 18.04
CA ASP A 273 4.34 -16.56 17.61
C ASP A 273 5.34 -15.56 16.98
N PRO A 274 5.29 -15.32 15.66
CA PRO A 274 6.18 -14.36 14.99
C PRO A 274 5.82 -12.89 15.34
N GLU A 275 4.67 -12.63 15.96
CA GLU A 275 4.12 -11.27 16.15
C GLU A 275 4.91 -10.42 17.16
N SER A 276 5.91 -10.99 17.85
CA SER A 276 6.79 -10.22 18.75
C SER A 276 7.95 -9.49 18.05
N GLN A 277 8.19 -9.71 16.75
CA GLN A 277 9.25 -8.99 16.01
C GLN A 277 8.85 -8.40 14.65
N ILE A 278 7.62 -8.64 14.17
CA ILE A 278 7.12 -8.02 12.94
C ILE A 278 6.12 -6.93 13.31
N LYS A 279 6.61 -5.70 13.47
CA LYS A 279 5.75 -4.53 13.26
C LYS A 279 5.20 -4.65 11.84
N PRO A 280 3.89 -4.46 11.60
CA PRO A 280 3.35 -4.49 10.26
C PRO A 280 4.06 -3.40 9.46
N ALA A 281 4.96 -3.81 8.58
CA ALA A 281 5.42 -2.96 7.50
C ALA A 281 4.16 -2.63 6.70
N ALA A 282 3.89 -1.33 6.58
CA ALA A 282 3.01 -0.82 5.56
C ALA A 282 3.31 -1.55 4.24
N SER A 283 2.23 -1.90 3.55
CA SER A 283 2.25 -2.42 2.19
C SER A 283 3.43 -1.88 1.39
N SER A 284 4.19 -2.79 0.78
CA SER A 284 5.20 -2.48 -0.22
C SER A 284 4.57 -1.84 -1.46
N GLY A 285 4.19 -0.58 -1.37
CA GLY A 285 4.44 0.41 -2.41
C GLY A 285 5.64 1.21 -1.94
N LYS A 286 6.51 1.67 -2.83
CA LYS A 286 7.38 2.80 -2.45
C LYS A 286 6.43 3.89 -1.96
N ASP A 287 6.49 4.27 -0.69
CA ASP A 287 5.93 5.54 -0.23
C ASP A 287 6.72 6.62 -0.97
N ILE A 288 6.21 7.01 -2.14
CA ILE A 288 6.72 8.16 -2.86
C ILE A 288 6.31 9.34 -1.98
N GLU A 289 7.28 9.88 -1.24
CA GLU A 289 7.10 11.10 -0.48
C GLU A 289 6.76 12.22 -1.49
N MET A 290 5.65 12.93 -1.27
CA MET A 290 5.15 13.94 -2.20
C MET A 290 5.26 15.31 -1.55
N ASP A 291 5.85 16.28 -2.25
CA ASP A 291 5.90 17.66 -1.77
C ASP A 291 4.66 18.44 -2.22
N LEU A 292 4.23 19.37 -1.37
CA LEU A 292 3.25 20.39 -1.75
C LEU A 292 3.84 21.30 -2.83
N LEU A 293 3.11 21.46 -3.93
CA LEU A 293 3.49 22.40 -4.99
C LEU A 293 3.38 23.84 -4.48
N ASN A 294 4.46 24.60 -4.64
CA ASN A 294 4.43 26.06 -4.40
C ASN A 294 3.36 26.76 -5.24
N GLU A 295 3.14 26.28 -6.47
CA GLU A 295 2.11 26.74 -7.38
C GLU A 295 1.23 25.56 -7.84
N PRO A 296 0.07 25.35 -7.20
CA PRO A 296 -0.90 24.35 -7.63
C PRO A 296 -1.40 24.60 -9.06
N GLN A 297 -1.69 23.55 -9.80
CA GLN A 297 -2.05 23.63 -11.22
C GLN A 297 -3.45 23.10 -11.49
N ILE A 298 -4.27 23.87 -12.19
CA ILE A 298 -5.56 23.38 -12.72
C ILE A 298 -5.26 22.49 -13.93
N ILE A 299 -5.50 21.19 -13.77
CA ILE A 299 -5.26 20.16 -14.79
C ILE A 299 -6.41 20.14 -15.80
N SER A 300 -7.64 20.30 -15.33
CA SER A 300 -8.85 20.28 -16.16
C SER A 300 -9.99 21.05 -15.51
N ILE A 301 -10.87 21.59 -16.35
CA ILE A 301 -12.12 22.22 -15.94
C ILE A 301 -13.26 21.42 -16.56
N ILE A 302 -14.24 21.06 -15.75
CA ILE A 302 -15.44 20.34 -16.15
C ILE A 302 -16.62 21.27 -15.88
N GLU A 303 -17.24 21.76 -16.96
CA GLU A 303 -18.51 22.48 -16.85
C GLU A 303 -19.64 21.45 -16.74
N THR A 304 -20.38 21.52 -15.64
CA THR A 304 -21.56 20.69 -15.45
C THR A 304 -22.81 21.50 -15.78
N GLU A 305 -23.81 20.83 -16.36
CA GLU A 305 -25.15 21.40 -16.52
C GLU A 305 -25.94 21.38 -15.19
N ILE A 306 -25.29 21.09 -14.08
CA ILE A 306 -25.91 20.95 -12.77
C ILE A 306 -25.83 22.30 -12.05
N GLU A 307 -26.98 22.93 -11.88
CA GLU A 307 -27.11 24.11 -11.03
C GLU A 307 -27.01 23.72 -9.55
N TYR A 308 -26.16 24.44 -8.81
CA TYR A 308 -25.93 24.24 -7.36
C TYR A 308 -25.55 22.79 -7.02
N PRO A 309 -24.38 22.32 -7.46
CA PRO A 309 -23.87 21.00 -7.09
C PRO A 309 -23.62 20.95 -5.58
N GLU A 310 -24.30 20.03 -4.89
CA GLU A 310 -24.25 19.91 -3.43
C GLU A 310 -23.30 18.82 -2.96
N ASN A 311 -23.04 17.78 -3.77
CA ASN A 311 -22.19 16.65 -3.35
C ASN A 311 -21.32 16.15 -4.51
N VAL A 312 -20.15 15.62 -4.17
CA VAL A 312 -19.19 15.06 -5.11
C VAL A 312 -18.58 13.79 -4.55
N ALA A 313 -18.48 12.76 -5.39
CA ALA A 313 -17.72 11.55 -5.08
C ALA A 313 -16.84 11.17 -6.27
N CYS A 314 -15.58 10.87 -6.00
CA CYS A 314 -14.62 10.48 -7.03
C CYS A 314 -14.42 8.95 -7.03
N GLN A 315 -14.43 8.36 -8.22
CA GLN A 315 -14.12 6.96 -8.47
C GLN A 315 -12.64 6.81 -8.87
N LYS A 316 -12.06 5.63 -8.63
CA LYS A 316 -10.64 5.33 -8.90
C LYS A 316 -10.21 5.52 -10.36
N ASP A 317 -11.14 5.51 -11.31
CA ASP A 317 -10.88 5.66 -12.75
C ASP A 317 -11.04 7.12 -13.25
N GLY A 318 -11.05 8.10 -12.34
CA GLY A 318 -11.18 9.52 -12.68
C GLY A 318 -12.60 9.95 -13.05
N LYS A 319 -13.60 9.06 -12.91
CA LYS A 319 -15.02 9.41 -12.98
C LYS A 319 -15.43 10.15 -11.71
N ILE A 320 -16.26 11.16 -11.89
CA ILE A 320 -16.83 11.93 -10.78
C ILE A 320 -18.35 11.86 -10.82
N TRP A 321 -18.94 11.57 -9.67
CA TRP A 321 -20.36 11.68 -9.44
C TRP A 321 -20.65 13.04 -8.83
N ILE A 322 -21.61 13.75 -9.40
CA ILE A 322 -22.03 15.05 -8.89
C ILE A 322 -23.54 14.99 -8.71
N ALA A 323 -23.98 15.41 -7.52
CA ALA A 323 -25.39 15.56 -7.20
C ALA A 323 -25.76 17.03 -7.09
N GLY A 324 -26.76 17.46 -7.85
CA GLY A 324 -27.32 18.80 -7.77
C GLY A 324 -28.53 18.91 -6.86
N SER A 325 -28.82 20.13 -6.40
CA SER A 325 -29.98 20.47 -5.57
C SER A 325 -31.35 20.05 -6.17
N LYS A 326 -31.46 19.97 -7.51
CA LYS A 326 -32.67 19.61 -8.26
C LYS A 326 -32.76 18.12 -8.64
N GLY A 327 -32.21 17.22 -7.81
CA GLY A 327 -32.38 15.77 -7.98
C GLY A 327 -31.53 15.09 -9.05
N LYS A 328 -30.90 15.85 -9.96
CA LYS A 328 -30.04 15.29 -11.01
C LYS A 328 -28.74 14.75 -10.41
N LEU A 329 -28.57 13.43 -10.49
CA LEU A 329 -27.33 12.74 -10.21
C LEU A 329 -26.68 12.33 -11.53
N LYS A 330 -25.58 13.01 -11.91
CA LYS A 330 -24.87 12.72 -13.15
C LYS A 330 -23.44 12.27 -12.86
N MET A 331 -23.01 11.27 -13.61
CA MET A 331 -21.63 10.83 -13.67
C MET A 331 -20.93 11.50 -14.85
N PHE A 332 -19.83 12.19 -14.56
CA PHE A 332 -18.99 12.84 -15.56
C PHE A 332 -17.65 12.09 -15.66
N TYR A 333 -17.08 12.09 -16.86
CA TYR A 333 -15.69 11.70 -17.09
C TYR A 333 -14.84 12.96 -17.22
N GLY A 334 -13.74 13.04 -16.48
CA GLY A 334 -12.78 14.12 -16.64
C GLY A 334 -12.05 14.00 -17.97
N VAL A 335 -12.51 14.71 -19.01
CA VAL A 335 -11.71 14.91 -20.21
C VAL A 335 -10.76 16.09 -19.94
N PRO A 336 -9.43 15.93 -20.05
CA PRO A 336 -8.51 17.04 -19.83
C PRO A 336 -8.66 18.07 -20.95
N LEU A 337 -9.29 19.20 -20.64
CA LEU A 337 -9.11 20.43 -21.41
C LEU A 337 -7.78 21.04 -20.97
N ASN A 338 -6.81 21.03 -21.89
CA ASN A 338 -5.47 21.56 -21.65
C ASN A 338 -5.55 23.10 -21.57
N VAL A 339 -5.52 23.65 -20.35
CA VAL A 339 -5.80 25.08 -20.10
C VAL A 339 -4.59 26.00 -20.42
N SER A 340 -3.47 25.46 -20.89
CA SER A 340 -2.27 26.27 -21.22
C SER A 340 -2.45 27.19 -22.44
N ARG A 341 -3.60 27.15 -23.15
CA ARG A 341 -3.86 27.96 -24.35
C ARG A 341 -5.34 28.34 -24.51
N LEU A 342 -5.96 29.02 -23.54
CA LEU A 342 -7.30 29.58 -23.77
C LEU A 342 -7.41 31.00 -23.21
N SER A 343 -7.12 31.96 -24.09
CA SER A 343 -7.76 33.27 -24.06
C SER A 343 -9.23 33.11 -24.42
N PHE A 344 -10.13 33.57 -23.53
CA PHE A 344 -11.54 33.90 -23.77
C PHE A 344 -12.30 33.10 -24.85
N GLY A 345 -13.20 32.22 -24.38
CA GLY A 345 -14.40 31.85 -25.13
C GLY A 345 -14.27 30.64 -26.06
N VAL A 346 -14.24 29.43 -25.50
CA VAL A 346 -14.67 28.21 -26.19
C VAL A 346 -15.32 27.27 -25.17
N VAL A 347 -16.58 26.90 -25.41
CA VAL A 347 -17.40 26.00 -24.59
C VAL A 347 -16.81 24.59 -24.64
N GLY A 348 -16.39 24.07 -23.48
CA GLY A 348 -15.93 22.69 -23.34
C GLY A 348 -17.12 21.73 -23.32
N SER A 349 -17.20 20.80 -24.27
CA SER A 349 -18.26 19.79 -24.30
C SER A 349 -17.96 18.71 -23.25
N SER A 350 -18.62 18.76 -22.10
CA SER A 350 -18.64 17.65 -21.14
C SER A 350 -19.67 16.60 -21.61
N PHE A 351 -19.29 15.33 -21.60
CA PHE A 351 -20.22 14.23 -21.88
C PHE A 351 -20.61 13.56 -20.56
N ALA A 352 -21.88 13.68 -20.17
CA ALA A 352 -22.44 12.87 -19.09
C ALA A 352 -22.47 11.40 -19.55
N LEU A 353 -21.79 10.52 -18.82
CA LEU A 353 -21.67 9.10 -19.19
C LEU A 353 -22.86 8.28 -18.73
N LYS A 354 -23.47 8.69 -17.61
CA LYS A 354 -24.60 8.01 -16.99
C LYS A 354 -25.41 9.02 -16.20
N GLU A 355 -26.69 9.10 -16.52
CA GLU A 355 -27.68 9.80 -15.72
C GLU A 355 -28.46 8.74 -14.96
N LEU A 356 -28.47 8.83 -13.64
CA LEU A 356 -29.43 8.08 -12.84
C LEU A 356 -30.56 9.07 -12.58
N GLU A 357 -31.62 8.99 -13.38
CA GLU A 357 -32.87 9.63 -12.99
C GLU A 357 -33.31 8.94 -11.69
N SER A 358 -33.29 9.67 -10.58
CA SER A 358 -33.92 9.14 -9.38
C SER A 358 -35.41 9.03 -9.68
N GLU A 359 -36.01 7.86 -9.44
CA GLU A 359 -37.46 7.62 -9.55
C GLU A 359 -38.30 8.61 -8.72
N THR A 360 -37.65 9.34 -7.81
CA THR A 360 -38.23 10.38 -6.95
C THR A 360 -37.46 11.67 -7.17
N ASP A 361 -38.17 12.80 -7.34
CA ASP A 361 -37.66 14.18 -7.57
C ASP A 361 -36.81 14.76 -6.38
N GLU A 362 -36.29 13.90 -5.50
CA GLU A 362 -35.61 14.26 -4.25
C GLU A 362 -34.09 14.14 -4.35
N CYS A 363 -33.40 15.26 -4.10
CA CYS A 363 -31.95 15.35 -4.06
C CYS A 363 -31.32 14.46 -2.97
N PRO A 364 -30.23 13.72 -3.27
CA PRO A 364 -29.48 13.02 -2.24
C PRO A 364 -28.84 14.02 -1.28
N LYS A 365 -28.90 13.71 0.01
CA LYS A 365 -28.33 14.51 1.09
C LYS A 365 -26.81 14.45 1.08
N ASP A 366 -26.27 13.27 0.79
CA ASP A 366 -24.85 12.99 0.59
C ASP A 366 -24.67 11.74 -0.30
N ILE A 367 -23.49 11.59 -0.90
CA ILE A 367 -23.13 10.46 -1.77
C ILE A 367 -21.73 9.94 -1.43
N ALA A 368 -21.52 8.63 -1.58
CA ALA A 368 -20.21 7.99 -1.52
C ALA A 368 -20.15 6.80 -2.47
N LEU A 369 -18.97 6.23 -2.65
CA LEU A 369 -18.77 5.04 -3.49
C LEU A 369 -18.21 3.90 -2.65
N THR A 370 -18.75 2.70 -2.85
CA THR A 370 -18.13 1.48 -2.31
C THR A 370 -16.78 1.20 -2.97
N ARG A 371 -16.02 0.26 -2.40
CA ARG A 371 -14.77 -0.24 -3.00
C ARG A 371 -14.94 -0.83 -4.40
N THR A 372 -16.12 -1.36 -4.71
CA THR A 372 -16.50 -1.92 -6.02
C THR A 372 -17.01 -0.86 -7.00
N GLY A 373 -17.15 0.40 -6.57
CA GLY A 373 -17.66 1.50 -7.40
C GLY A 373 -19.19 1.61 -7.40
N ASP A 374 -19.92 0.82 -6.61
CA ASP A 374 -21.36 0.97 -6.41
C ASP A 374 -21.66 2.27 -5.64
N LEU A 375 -22.68 3.00 -6.08
CA LEU A 375 -23.07 4.28 -5.51
C LEU A 375 -23.88 4.09 -4.23
N ILE A 376 -23.46 4.74 -3.16
CA ILE A 376 -24.22 4.90 -1.92
C ILE A 376 -24.75 6.32 -1.87
N TYR A 377 -26.04 6.47 -1.58
CA TYR A 377 -26.67 7.78 -1.45
C TYR A 377 -27.70 7.77 -0.31
N GLY A 378 -27.77 8.86 0.44
CA GLY A 378 -28.81 9.07 1.45
C GLY A 378 -29.80 10.12 0.98
N LYS A 379 -31.09 9.99 1.29
CA LYS A 379 -32.10 10.97 0.87
C LYS A 379 -32.33 12.06 1.93
N LYS A 380 -32.79 13.25 1.53
CA LYS A 380 -32.98 14.40 2.45
C LYS A 380 -34.05 14.13 3.51
N LEU A 381 -35.14 13.48 3.13
CA LEU A 381 -36.33 13.25 3.98
C LEU A 381 -36.43 11.83 4.55
N GLN A 382 -35.53 10.94 4.15
CA GLN A 382 -35.52 9.55 4.63
C GLN A 382 -34.27 9.35 5.48
N ASN A 383 -34.46 8.84 6.69
CA ASN A 383 -33.37 8.43 7.59
C ASN A 383 -32.78 7.08 7.15
N VAL A 384 -32.58 6.90 5.84
CA VAL A 384 -32.13 5.65 5.22
C VAL A 384 -31.02 5.95 4.22
N VAL A 385 -30.00 5.11 4.25
CA VAL A 385 -28.89 5.10 3.29
C VAL A 385 -29.15 3.96 2.31
N TYR A 386 -29.08 4.26 1.02
CA TYR A 386 -29.33 3.33 -0.08
C TYR A 386 -28.05 2.98 -0.82
N ILE A 387 -28.01 1.81 -1.45
CA ILE A 387 -26.96 1.39 -2.38
C ILE A 387 -27.57 1.05 -3.74
N ALA A 388 -27.02 1.60 -4.82
CA ALA A 388 -27.41 1.34 -6.19
C ALA A 388 -26.43 0.36 -6.86
N ARG A 389 -26.92 -0.81 -7.27
CA ARG A 389 -26.16 -1.86 -7.96
C ARG A 389 -26.83 -2.21 -9.28
N GLN A 390 -26.13 -2.02 -10.41
CA GLN A 390 -26.50 -2.57 -11.74
C GLN A 390 -28.01 -2.52 -12.10
N ASN A 391 -28.70 -1.41 -11.75
CA ASN A 391 -30.13 -1.12 -11.96
C ASN A 391 -31.12 -1.52 -10.85
N LYS A 392 -30.64 -1.89 -9.65
CA LYS A 392 -31.46 -2.06 -8.46
C LYS A 392 -30.96 -1.17 -7.33
N THR A 393 -31.88 -0.58 -6.60
CA THR A 393 -31.59 0.16 -5.35
C THR A 393 -32.04 -0.69 -4.18
N ASP A 394 -31.11 -0.97 -3.26
CA ASP A 394 -31.39 -1.69 -2.01
C ASP A 394 -31.15 -0.75 -0.80
N GLU A 395 -31.91 -0.96 0.27
CA GLU A 395 -31.66 -0.30 1.56
C GLU A 395 -30.38 -0.87 2.19
N LEU A 396 -29.44 0.00 2.54
CA LEU A 396 -28.18 -0.38 3.18
C LEU A 396 -28.27 -0.25 4.70
N ILE A 397 -28.71 0.90 5.20
CA ILE A 397 -28.81 1.22 6.63
C ILE A 397 -30.06 2.05 6.88
N ASN A 398 -30.86 1.66 7.87
CA ASN A 398 -31.92 2.48 8.45
C ASN A 398 -31.39 3.15 9.72
N LEU A 399 -31.39 4.49 9.75
CA LEU A 399 -30.89 5.31 10.85
C LEU A 399 -31.96 5.54 11.94
N HIS A 400 -33.16 5.00 11.76
CA HIS A 400 -34.30 5.13 12.68
C HIS A 400 -34.60 6.61 12.98
N ASP A 401 -34.55 7.00 14.26
CA ASP A 401 -34.84 8.36 14.76
C ASP A 401 -33.66 9.34 14.58
N TRP A 402 -32.61 8.95 13.84
CA TRP A 402 -31.46 9.80 13.58
C TRP A 402 -31.48 10.36 12.16
N GLY A 403 -31.47 11.68 12.06
CA GLY A 403 -31.35 12.42 10.82
C GLY A 403 -29.94 12.32 10.23
N LEU A 404 -29.83 11.85 9.00
CA LEU A 404 -28.56 11.81 8.27
C LEU A 404 -27.95 13.23 8.10
N LEU A 405 -26.64 13.41 8.24
CA LEU A 405 -25.94 14.65 7.89
C LEU A 405 -24.99 14.45 6.69
N SER A 406 -24.09 13.47 6.81
CA SER A 406 -23.14 13.05 5.78
C SER A 406 -22.65 11.64 6.06
N PHE A 407 -21.99 11.01 5.10
CA PHE A 407 -21.31 9.75 5.31
C PHE A 407 -20.11 9.58 4.37
N CYS A 408 -19.18 8.71 4.75
CA CYS A 408 -18.12 8.26 3.85
C CYS A 408 -17.84 6.76 4.03
N THR A 409 -17.30 6.16 2.99
CA THR A 409 -16.82 4.78 3.01
C THR A 409 -15.38 4.72 3.48
N THR A 410 -15.08 3.77 4.35
CA THR A 410 -13.72 3.50 4.83
C THR A 410 -12.94 2.63 3.84
N PRO A 411 -11.60 2.62 3.86
CA PRO A 411 -10.79 1.66 3.08
C PRO A 411 -11.11 0.19 3.41
N ARG A 412 -11.67 -0.09 4.60
CA ARG A 412 -12.11 -1.43 5.00
C ARG A 412 -13.50 -1.82 4.47
N GLY A 413 -14.21 -0.90 3.81
CA GLY A 413 -15.57 -1.13 3.31
C GLY A 413 -16.66 -0.92 4.36
N GLU A 414 -16.33 -0.29 5.49
CA GLU A 414 -17.29 0.16 6.51
C GLU A 414 -17.86 1.53 6.10
N LEU A 415 -18.94 1.96 6.75
CA LEU A 415 -19.54 3.28 6.53
C LEU A 415 -19.46 4.12 7.80
N LEU A 416 -18.86 5.30 7.72
CA LEU A 416 -18.94 6.31 8.78
C LEU A 416 -20.08 7.26 8.47
N VAL A 417 -21.03 7.39 9.38
CA VAL A 417 -22.24 8.21 9.19
C VAL A 417 -22.29 9.28 10.26
N ALA A 418 -22.24 10.55 9.86
CA ALA A 418 -22.57 11.67 10.73
C ALA A 418 -24.09 11.86 10.74
N MET A 419 -24.67 11.94 11.93
CA MET A 419 -26.11 12.03 12.11
C MET A 419 -26.47 12.95 13.28
N THR A 420 -27.72 13.40 13.29
CA THR A 420 -28.28 14.28 14.32
C THR A 420 -29.61 13.75 14.85
N ASP A 421 -29.94 14.03 16.09
CA ASP A 421 -31.28 13.77 16.60
C ASP A 421 -32.34 14.68 15.95
N ASP A 422 -33.62 14.31 16.04
CA ASP A 422 -34.74 15.06 15.45
C ASP A 422 -34.78 16.54 15.85
N ARG A 423 -34.35 16.83 17.08
CA ARG A 423 -34.32 18.20 17.63
C ARG A 423 -33.05 18.98 17.25
N LYS A 424 -32.08 18.32 16.60
CA LYS A 424 -30.79 18.87 16.18
C LYS A 424 -29.91 19.38 17.33
N TYR A 425 -30.10 18.80 18.50
CA TYR A 425 -29.35 19.09 19.72
C TYR A 425 -28.20 18.13 19.96
N ARG A 426 -28.24 16.93 19.38
CA ARG A 426 -27.19 15.92 19.54
C ARG A 426 -26.69 15.49 18.18
N CYS A 427 -25.38 15.56 17.99
CA CYS A 427 -24.73 15.06 16.79
C CYS A 427 -23.78 13.93 17.19
N ARG A 428 -23.72 12.88 16.37
CA ARG A 428 -22.82 11.75 16.55
C ARG A 428 -22.29 11.27 15.20
N VAL A 429 -21.14 10.62 15.22
CA VAL A 429 -20.62 9.83 14.10
C VAL A 429 -20.70 8.37 14.50
N VAL A 430 -21.23 7.52 13.63
CA VAL A 430 -21.38 6.09 13.88
C VAL A 430 -20.66 5.31 12.79
N ARG A 431 -19.84 4.33 13.19
CA ARG A 431 -19.22 3.38 12.26
C ARG A 431 -20.15 2.18 12.10
N PHE A 432 -20.56 1.92 10.86
CA PHE A 432 -21.39 0.79 10.48
C PHE A 432 -20.56 -0.24 9.72
N GLU A 433 -20.77 -1.51 10.07
CA GLU A 433 -20.30 -2.64 9.28
C GLU A 433 -21.53 -3.39 8.75
N GLY A 434 -21.83 -3.22 7.46
CA GLY A 434 -23.15 -3.53 6.92
C GLY A 434 -24.22 -2.65 7.57
N SER A 435 -25.25 -3.27 8.15
CA SER A 435 -26.31 -2.58 8.89
C SER A 435 -26.07 -2.47 10.41
N LYS A 436 -24.95 -3.01 10.91
CA LYS A 436 -24.67 -3.05 12.36
C LYS A 436 -23.89 -1.83 12.81
N GLU A 437 -24.40 -1.12 13.82
CA GLU A 437 -23.64 -0.10 14.55
C GLU A 437 -22.49 -0.77 15.32
N ARG A 438 -21.25 -0.39 15.02
CA ARG A 438 -20.04 -0.93 15.66
C ARG A 438 -19.41 0.01 16.66
N GLN A 439 -19.56 1.32 16.44
CA GLN A 439 -18.90 2.34 17.24
C GLN A 439 -19.70 3.63 17.15
N ILE A 440 -19.87 4.30 18.29
CA ILE A 440 -20.51 5.62 18.38
C ILE A 440 -19.48 6.60 18.91
N ILE A 441 -19.30 7.70 18.20
CA ILE A 441 -18.39 8.79 18.52
C ILE A 441 -19.25 10.01 18.73
N GLN A 442 -19.28 10.52 19.96
CA GLN A 442 -20.22 11.57 20.34
C GLN A 442 -19.68 12.46 21.45
N TYR A 443 -19.00 11.87 22.43
CA TYR A 443 -18.47 12.55 23.60
C TYR A 443 -16.97 12.30 23.74
N ASP A 444 -16.25 13.26 24.30
CA ASP A 444 -14.86 13.07 24.71
C ASP A 444 -14.78 12.30 26.06
N HIS A 445 -13.56 12.08 26.53
CA HIS A 445 -13.30 11.38 27.79
C HIS A 445 -13.80 12.15 29.03
N GLU A 446 -14.07 13.45 28.91
CA GLU A 446 -14.67 14.28 29.96
C GLU A 446 -16.21 14.29 29.89
N GLY A 447 -16.80 13.59 28.90
CA GLY A 447 -18.24 13.55 28.66
C GLY A 447 -18.78 14.81 27.96
N LYS A 448 -17.91 15.67 27.42
CA LYS A 448 -18.33 16.84 26.64
C LYS A 448 -18.64 16.44 25.19
N PRO A 449 -19.65 17.04 24.55
CA PRO A 449 -19.99 16.71 23.17
C PRO A 449 -18.85 17.10 22.23
N LEU A 450 -18.44 16.17 21.37
CA LEU A 450 -17.40 16.40 20.37
C LEU A 450 -17.87 17.36 19.27
N TYR A 451 -19.15 17.30 18.93
CA TYR A 451 -19.75 18.03 17.83
C TYR A 451 -20.78 19.04 18.32
N THR A 452 -20.77 20.24 17.74
CA THR A 452 -21.64 21.35 18.12
C THR A 452 -23.06 21.12 17.59
N SER A 453 -24.06 21.35 18.44
CA SER A 453 -25.47 21.31 18.04
C SER A 453 -25.79 22.41 17.03
N GLY A 454 -26.70 22.14 16.09
CA GLY A 454 -27.07 23.14 15.10
C GLY A 454 -27.62 22.58 13.80
N MET A 455 -28.08 23.51 12.95
CA MET A 455 -28.78 23.21 11.70
C MET A 455 -27.82 22.97 10.53
N LEU A 456 -26.57 23.43 10.62
CA LEU A 456 -25.62 23.31 9.52
C LEU A 456 -25.08 21.88 9.40
N ARG A 457 -24.77 21.49 8.16
CA ARG A 457 -24.21 20.17 7.84
C ARG A 457 -22.87 19.95 8.54
N LYS A 458 -22.58 18.67 8.80
CA LYS A 458 -21.28 18.18 9.25
C LYS A 458 -20.81 17.16 8.22
N TYR A 459 -19.55 17.23 7.81
CA TYR A 459 -18.98 16.31 6.81
C TYR A 459 -17.95 15.41 7.46
N VAL A 460 -18.11 14.09 7.31
CA VAL A 460 -17.21 13.10 7.87
C VAL A 460 -16.33 12.48 6.79
N LYS A 461 -15.03 12.36 7.07
CA LYS A 461 -14.06 11.63 6.24
C LYS A 461 -13.11 10.84 7.13
N GLU A 462 -12.75 9.63 6.72
CA GLU A 462 -11.65 8.88 7.34
C GLU A 462 -10.34 9.27 6.65
N ASN A 463 -9.34 9.62 7.45
CA ASN A 463 -8.00 9.92 6.99
C ASN A 463 -7.17 8.63 6.81
N GLN A 464 -6.07 8.70 6.04
CA GLN A 464 -5.23 7.53 5.75
C GLN A 464 -4.51 6.97 6.96
N ASN A 465 -4.27 7.81 7.97
CA ASN A 465 -3.75 7.36 9.28
C ASN A 465 -4.82 6.68 10.16
N GLY A 466 -6.07 6.57 9.67
CA GLY A 466 -7.21 5.97 10.38
C GLY A 466 -8.00 6.92 11.28
N ASP A 467 -7.61 8.20 11.36
CA ASP A 467 -8.36 9.22 12.08
C ASP A 467 -9.71 9.49 11.40
N ILE A 468 -10.66 9.96 12.21
CA ILE A 468 -11.98 10.36 11.75
C ILE A 468 -12.05 11.88 11.85
N CYS A 469 -12.15 12.52 10.69
CA CYS A 469 -12.17 13.97 10.56
C CYS A 469 -13.59 14.45 10.28
N VAL A 470 -14.10 15.36 11.11
CA VAL A 470 -15.44 15.91 10.98
C VAL A 470 -15.38 17.43 10.82
N ALA A 471 -15.70 17.92 9.63
CA ALA A 471 -15.92 19.33 9.37
C ALA A 471 -17.26 19.76 9.97
N ASP A 472 -17.22 20.48 11.09
CA ASP A 472 -18.39 20.99 11.81
C ASP A 472 -18.56 22.49 11.54
N CYS A 473 -19.45 22.78 10.58
CA CYS A 473 -19.73 24.14 10.14
C CYS A 473 -20.35 25.00 11.27
N ASN A 474 -21.12 24.42 12.20
CA ASN A 474 -21.67 25.19 13.34
C ASN A 474 -20.58 25.54 14.34
N ALA A 475 -19.61 24.64 14.53
CA ALA A 475 -18.45 24.90 15.40
C ALA A 475 -17.44 25.86 14.76
N GLY A 476 -17.48 26.05 13.44
CA GLY A 476 -16.39 26.69 12.70
C GLY A 476 -15.09 25.93 12.91
N ALA A 477 -15.13 24.60 12.85
CA ALA A 477 -13.97 23.77 13.18
C ALA A 477 -13.99 22.40 12.50
N VAL A 478 -12.81 21.82 12.29
CA VAL A 478 -12.65 20.39 12.02
C VAL A 478 -12.28 19.68 13.31
N VAL A 479 -13.11 18.72 13.72
CA VAL A 479 -12.88 17.89 14.90
C VAL A 479 -12.29 16.57 14.45
N VAL A 480 -11.14 16.21 15.00
CA VAL A 480 -10.45 14.97 14.63
C VAL A 480 -10.38 14.05 15.84
N THR A 481 -10.84 12.82 15.65
CA THR A 481 -10.66 11.73 16.61
C THR A 481 -9.75 10.67 16.03
N ASP A 482 -9.11 9.90 16.89
CA ASP A 482 -8.44 8.68 16.46
C ASP A 482 -9.48 7.65 15.94
N ARG A 483 -8.97 6.53 15.42
CA ARG A 483 -9.81 5.42 14.95
C ARG A 483 -10.77 4.88 16.03
N ALA A 484 -10.34 4.89 17.30
CA ALA A 484 -11.12 4.42 18.43
C ALA A 484 -12.17 5.43 18.90
N GLY A 485 -12.18 6.64 18.34
CA GLY A 485 -13.14 7.70 18.64
C GLY A 485 -12.67 8.65 19.75
N ASN A 486 -11.42 8.55 20.19
CA ASN A 486 -10.87 9.46 21.18
C ASN A 486 -10.49 10.78 20.52
N PHE A 487 -10.83 11.89 21.18
CA PHE A 487 -10.47 13.23 20.71
C PHE A 487 -8.95 13.38 20.56
N ARG A 488 -8.51 13.86 19.38
CA ARG A 488 -7.10 14.20 19.12
C ARG A 488 -6.89 15.70 19.15
N PHE A 489 -7.56 16.43 18.25
CA PHE A 489 -7.41 17.87 18.12
C PHE A 489 -8.63 18.52 17.45
N ARG A 490 -8.67 19.85 17.50
CA ARG A 490 -9.65 20.68 16.81
C ARG A 490 -8.93 21.76 16.01
N TYR A 491 -9.20 21.83 14.71
CA TYR A 491 -8.68 22.86 13.82
C TYR A 491 -9.74 23.92 13.57
N THR A 492 -9.47 25.18 13.91
CA THR A 492 -10.44 26.30 13.85
C THR A 492 -10.09 27.34 12.78
N GLY A 493 -9.37 26.95 11.73
CA GLY A 493 -8.87 27.85 10.69
C GLY A 493 -7.49 28.41 10.99
N SER A 494 -6.93 29.16 10.03
CA SER A 494 -5.62 29.80 10.17
C SER A 494 -5.75 31.12 10.93
N THR A 495 -4.87 31.35 11.90
CA THR A 495 -4.77 32.64 12.61
C THR A 495 -4.12 33.74 11.78
N LEU A 496 -3.58 33.40 10.60
CA LEU A 496 -2.85 34.33 9.72
C LEU A 496 -3.77 35.18 8.84
N SER A 497 -5.04 34.81 8.67
CA SER A 497 -5.99 35.65 7.94
C SER A 497 -6.48 36.78 8.85
N GLN A 498 -5.92 37.97 8.70
CA GLN A 498 -6.40 39.22 9.30
C GLN A 498 -7.78 39.67 8.80
N GLN A 499 -8.50 38.84 8.05
CA GLN A 499 -9.86 39.10 7.60
C GLN A 499 -10.85 38.44 8.57
N GLU A 500 -11.79 39.24 9.06
CA GLU A 500 -12.82 38.96 10.08
C GLU A 500 -13.84 37.86 9.71
N ALA A 501 -13.57 37.04 8.68
CA ALA A 501 -14.46 35.96 8.27
C ALA A 501 -14.24 34.73 9.17
N GLN A 502 -15.31 34.32 9.87
CA GLN A 502 -15.34 33.09 10.65
C GLN A 502 -15.07 31.88 9.75
N PHE A 503 -14.10 31.03 10.11
CA PHE A 503 -13.80 29.78 9.40
C PHE A 503 -15.05 28.90 9.32
N ARG A 504 -15.50 28.59 8.09
CA ARG A 504 -16.72 27.81 7.84
C ARG A 504 -16.39 26.59 6.99
N PRO A 505 -16.03 25.46 7.62
CA PRO A 505 -15.71 24.25 6.86
C PRO A 505 -16.98 23.70 6.20
N VAL A 506 -17.03 23.74 4.87
CA VAL A 506 -18.15 23.30 4.03
C VAL A 506 -17.86 22.04 3.23
N GLY A 507 -16.61 21.58 3.20
CA GLY A 507 -16.22 20.32 2.57
C GLY A 507 -14.91 19.81 3.17
N ILE A 508 -14.72 18.49 3.13
CA ILE A 508 -13.53 17.84 3.68
C ILE A 508 -13.14 16.63 2.84
N THR A 509 -11.85 16.47 2.60
CA THR A 509 -11.26 15.26 2.00
C THR A 509 -9.86 15.05 2.56
N THR A 510 -9.26 13.91 2.24
CA THR A 510 -7.93 13.54 2.72
C THR A 510 -7.11 12.95 1.59
N ASP A 511 -5.79 13.02 1.70
CA ASP A 511 -4.86 12.51 0.69
C ASP A 511 -4.01 11.35 1.23
N ARG A 512 -3.19 10.74 0.36
CA ARG A 512 -2.30 9.62 0.72
C ARG A 512 -1.28 9.93 1.81
N GLN A 513 -0.87 11.19 1.96
CA GLN A 513 0.08 11.61 2.99
C GLN A 513 -0.61 11.93 4.32
N ALA A 514 -1.90 11.60 4.43
CA ALA A 514 -2.75 11.86 5.57
C ALA A 514 -2.93 13.37 5.86
N HIS A 515 -2.79 14.23 4.85
CA HIS A 515 -3.23 15.61 4.97
C HIS A 515 -4.76 15.69 4.98
N ILE A 516 -5.28 16.67 5.71
CA ILE A 516 -6.68 17.01 5.79
C ILE A 516 -6.90 18.27 4.95
N LEU A 517 -7.64 18.13 3.86
CA LEU A 517 -8.03 19.24 2.99
C LEU A 517 -9.44 19.67 3.35
N VAL A 518 -9.63 20.98 3.56
CA VAL A 518 -10.89 21.55 4.04
C VAL A 518 -11.26 22.75 3.19
N SER A 519 -12.42 22.72 2.54
CA SER A 519 -12.93 23.89 1.85
C SER A 519 -13.69 24.78 2.83
N ASP A 520 -13.30 26.04 2.86
CA ASP A 520 -14.04 27.16 3.41
C ASP A 520 -14.61 27.99 2.25
N SER A 521 -15.54 28.89 2.53
CA SER A 521 -16.28 29.72 1.57
C SER A 521 -15.40 30.47 0.57
N LEU A 522 -14.11 30.67 0.87
CA LEU A 522 -13.16 31.39 0.03
C LEU A 522 -11.91 30.58 -0.33
N ASN A 523 -11.48 29.66 0.52
CA ASN A 523 -10.16 29.02 0.43
C ASN A 523 -10.25 27.52 0.69
N VAL A 524 -9.29 26.76 0.17
CA VAL A 524 -9.05 25.38 0.60
C VAL A 524 -7.84 25.37 1.52
N HIS A 525 -8.03 24.93 2.76
CA HIS A 525 -6.98 24.76 3.76
C HIS A 525 -6.36 23.37 3.59
N ILE A 526 -5.03 23.30 3.65
CA ILE A 526 -4.29 22.04 3.77
C ILE A 526 -3.70 21.98 5.16
N VAL A 527 -4.04 20.93 5.90
CA VAL A 527 -3.66 20.72 7.29
C VAL A 527 -2.95 19.38 7.39
N ASP A 528 -1.88 19.28 8.17
CA ASP A 528 -1.19 18.01 8.39
C ASP A 528 -2.00 17.04 9.26
N MET A 529 -1.49 15.82 9.41
CA MET A 529 -2.13 14.78 10.23
C MET A 529 -2.21 15.10 11.74
N ASN A 530 -1.52 16.15 12.20
CA ASN A 530 -1.47 16.58 13.59
C ASN A 530 -2.28 17.87 13.83
N GLY A 531 -2.95 18.40 12.81
CA GLY A 531 -3.77 19.61 12.91
C GLY A 531 -3.00 20.91 12.68
N GLN A 532 -1.73 20.85 12.25
CA GLN A 532 -0.96 22.02 11.88
C GLN A 532 -1.34 22.50 10.48
N PHE A 533 -1.63 23.79 10.37
CA PHE A 533 -1.88 24.42 9.07
C PHE A 533 -0.61 24.42 8.23
N LEU A 534 -0.66 23.84 7.03
CA LEU A 534 0.45 23.82 6.09
C LEU A 534 0.38 25.03 5.15
N CYS A 535 -0.70 25.15 4.39
CA CYS A 535 -0.91 26.28 3.48
C CYS A 535 -2.36 26.40 3.03
N PHE A 536 -2.66 27.53 2.38
CA PHE A 536 -3.84 27.64 1.53
C PHE A 536 -3.51 27.11 0.14
N LEU A 537 -4.49 26.48 -0.50
CA LEU A 537 -4.41 26.19 -1.93
C LEU A 537 -4.56 27.50 -2.70
N ASN A 538 -3.43 28.07 -3.15
CA ASN A 538 -3.34 29.39 -3.79
C ASN A 538 -3.91 29.41 -5.23
N LEU A 539 -5.21 29.17 -5.36
CA LEU A 539 -5.96 29.24 -6.61
C LEU A 539 -7.23 30.06 -6.40
N VAL A 540 -7.69 30.72 -7.46
CA VAL A 540 -8.95 31.48 -7.42
C VAL A 540 -10.11 30.51 -7.62
N PHE A 541 -10.91 30.33 -6.57
CA PHE A 541 -12.16 29.58 -6.58
C PHE A 541 -13.34 30.54 -6.41
N ASN A 542 -14.43 30.26 -7.13
CA ASN A 542 -15.70 30.96 -6.92
C ASN A 542 -16.58 30.09 -6.01
N ASP A 543 -16.57 30.40 -4.70
CA ASP A 543 -17.34 29.70 -3.66
C ASP A 543 -17.18 28.15 -3.71
N PRO A 544 -16.02 27.62 -3.30
CA PRO A 544 -15.79 26.17 -3.31
C PRO A 544 -16.66 25.47 -2.25
N LEU A 545 -17.67 24.71 -2.70
CA LEU A 545 -18.62 24.04 -1.81
C LEU A 545 -18.16 22.68 -1.35
N ARG A 546 -17.69 21.87 -2.30
CA ARG A 546 -17.37 20.46 -2.10
C ARG A 546 -16.05 20.12 -2.73
N ILE A 547 -15.35 19.21 -2.06
CA ILE A 547 -14.05 18.73 -2.49
C ILE A 547 -13.98 17.22 -2.39
N ALA A 548 -13.28 16.60 -3.32
CA ALA A 548 -12.93 15.18 -3.29
C ALA A 548 -11.55 14.98 -3.89
N THR A 549 -10.81 14.00 -3.37
CA THR A 549 -9.53 13.56 -3.91
C THR A 549 -9.72 12.29 -4.73
N ASP A 550 -9.01 12.18 -5.86
CA ASP A 550 -8.92 10.93 -6.61
C ASP A 550 -7.79 10.02 -6.11
N SER A 551 -7.64 8.86 -6.73
CA SER A 551 -6.56 7.92 -6.46
C SER A 551 -5.20 8.38 -7.01
N GLU A 552 -5.02 9.62 -7.43
CA GLU A 552 -3.72 10.20 -7.76
C GLU A 552 -3.44 11.44 -6.89
N ASP A 553 -4.24 11.63 -5.84
CA ASP A 553 -4.19 12.81 -4.97
C ASP A 553 -4.38 14.14 -5.74
N ASN A 554 -5.11 14.10 -6.86
CA ASN A 554 -5.63 15.32 -7.47
C ASN A 554 -6.92 15.73 -6.75
N LEU A 555 -7.04 17.03 -6.49
CA LEU A 555 -8.19 17.60 -5.82
C LEU A 555 -9.23 18.05 -6.85
N TYR A 556 -10.45 17.56 -6.72
CA TYR A 556 -11.61 18.08 -7.42
C TYR A 556 -12.30 19.11 -6.54
N VAL A 557 -12.36 20.36 -7.00
CA VAL A 557 -13.05 21.46 -6.33
C VAL A 557 -14.30 21.81 -7.10
N VAL A 558 -15.45 21.71 -6.44
CA VAL A 558 -16.77 21.96 -7.01
C VAL A 558 -17.26 23.34 -6.57
N GLU A 559 -17.50 24.22 -7.54
CA GLU A 559 -17.97 25.58 -7.36
C GLU A 559 -19.50 25.67 -7.40
N THR A 560 -20.08 26.68 -6.74
CA THR A 560 -21.54 26.96 -6.75
C THR A 560 -22.11 27.10 -8.15
N SER A 561 -21.30 27.58 -9.10
CA SER A 561 -21.63 27.80 -10.52
C SER A 561 -21.88 26.52 -11.32
N GLY A 562 -21.56 25.34 -10.78
CA GLY A 562 -21.57 24.08 -11.53
C GLY A 562 -20.23 23.75 -12.20
N ILE A 563 -19.20 24.58 -12.02
CA ILE A 563 -17.85 24.30 -12.53
C ILE A 563 -17.10 23.39 -11.56
N VAL A 564 -16.43 22.37 -12.08
CA VAL A 564 -15.50 21.53 -11.32
C VAL A 564 -14.08 21.68 -11.84
N LYS A 565 -13.16 22.05 -10.95
CA LYS A 565 -11.74 22.20 -11.26
C LYS A 565 -10.97 20.99 -10.70
N LYS A 566 -10.26 20.26 -11.56
CA LYS A 566 -9.27 19.26 -11.14
C LYS A 566 -7.93 19.96 -10.93
N VAL A 567 -7.37 19.85 -9.73
CA VAL A 567 -6.18 20.56 -9.29
C VAL A 567 -5.10 19.57 -8.88
N ARG A 568 -3.90 19.73 -9.45
CA ARG A 568 -2.67 19.10 -8.95
C ARG A 568 -2.07 20.03 -7.90
N TYR A 569 -1.88 19.51 -6.69
CA TYR A 569 -1.26 20.27 -5.60
C TYR A 569 -0.09 19.54 -4.93
N LEU A 570 0.16 18.29 -5.33
CA LEU A 570 1.31 17.49 -4.91
C LEU A 570 2.22 17.17 -6.10
N THR A 571 3.51 16.98 -5.84
CA THR A 571 4.51 16.50 -6.80
C THR A 571 5.43 15.46 -6.15
N GLU A 572 5.92 14.51 -6.92
CA GLU A 572 6.89 13.52 -6.43
C GLU A 572 8.21 14.20 -6.05
N LEU A 573 8.75 13.86 -4.87
CA LEU A 573 10.13 14.20 -4.52
C LEU A 573 11.07 13.41 -5.45
N LYS A 574 11.72 14.12 -6.38
CA LYS A 574 12.83 13.54 -7.13
C LYS A 574 13.99 13.32 -6.16
N GLY A 575 14.12 12.09 -5.67
CA GLY A 575 15.29 11.67 -4.92
C GLY A 575 16.56 12.06 -5.68
N THR A 576 17.39 12.89 -5.06
CA THR A 576 18.73 13.19 -5.52
C THR A 576 19.50 11.87 -5.59
N LEU A 577 19.71 11.38 -6.83
CA LEU A 577 20.69 10.34 -7.09
C LEU A 577 22.04 10.87 -6.64
N THR A 578 22.50 10.45 -5.47
CA THR A 578 23.89 10.57 -5.08
C THR A 578 24.70 9.72 -6.05
N GLU A 579 25.40 10.40 -6.98
CA GLU A 579 26.35 9.77 -7.87
C GLU A 579 27.42 9.04 -7.05
N TYR A 580 27.36 7.72 -7.10
CA TYR A 580 28.41 6.84 -6.63
C TYR A 580 29.58 6.93 -7.61
N ILE A 581 30.60 7.72 -7.29
CA ILE A 581 31.85 7.79 -8.05
C ILE A 581 32.77 6.63 -7.58
N PRO A 582 33.12 5.66 -8.44
CA PRO A 582 34.03 4.59 -8.07
C PRO A 582 35.49 5.04 -8.17
N GLY A 583 36.21 4.93 -7.05
CA GLY A 583 37.61 4.51 -6.95
C GLY A 583 38.69 5.34 -7.64
N HIS A 584 39.45 6.12 -6.86
CA HIS A 584 40.88 6.33 -7.14
C HIS A 584 41.74 6.00 -5.91
N VAL A 585 42.54 4.96 -6.08
CA VAL A 585 43.65 4.54 -5.22
C VAL A 585 44.74 5.62 -5.25
N GLY A 586 45.19 6.10 -4.09
CA GLY A 586 46.24 7.12 -4.04
C GLY A 586 46.78 7.47 -2.66
N ARG A 587 47.58 6.57 -2.09
CA ARG A 587 48.72 6.78 -1.17
C ARG A 587 48.64 7.80 -0.02
N LYS A 588 48.81 7.27 1.19
CA LYS A 588 49.37 7.91 2.38
C LYS A 588 50.53 8.88 2.04
N ARG A 589 50.45 10.11 2.56
CA ARG A 589 51.63 10.83 3.06
C ARG A 589 51.27 11.72 4.25
N ILE A 590 51.95 11.45 5.35
CA ILE A 590 52.03 12.21 6.60
C ILE A 590 52.82 13.51 6.34
N LEU A 591 52.38 14.61 6.94
CA LEU A 591 53.07 15.86 7.37
C LEU A 591 51.93 16.86 7.65
N GLY A 592 51.77 17.53 8.78
CA GLY A 592 52.73 18.13 9.70
C GLY A 592 52.15 19.52 10.04
N ALA A 593 52.11 19.83 11.33
CA ALA A 593 51.50 21.02 11.94
C ALA A 593 51.72 22.38 11.25
N GLN A 594 50.76 23.31 11.40
CA GLN A 594 51.04 24.62 12.03
C GLN A 594 49.78 25.40 12.42
N LYS A 595 49.81 25.84 13.69
CA LYS A 595 48.96 26.85 14.34
C LYS A 595 48.91 28.17 13.57
N LYS A 596 47.79 28.90 13.69
CA LYS A 596 47.83 30.36 13.92
C LYS A 596 46.62 30.81 14.76
N LYS A 597 46.97 31.18 16.00
CA LYS A 597 46.33 32.02 17.02
C LYS A 597 44.93 31.65 17.52
#